data_AF-A0A2V8WH80-F1
#
_entry.id   AF-A0A2V8WH80-F1
#
_cell.length_a   1.000
_cell.length_b   1.000
_cell.length_c   1.000
_cell.angle_alpha   90.00
_cell.angle_beta   90.00
_cell.angle_gamma   90.00
#
_symmetry.space_group_name_H-M   'P 1'
#
loop_
_entity.id
_entity.type
_entity.pdbx_description
1 polymer ?
#
loop_
_entity_poly.entity_id
_entity_poly.type
_entity_poly.pdbx_seq_one_letter_code
_entity_poly.pdbx_strand_id
1 'polypeptide(L)'
;VARYPGCKLDTRMAVPITDTVIKWATYRVGTYTTPWPDVTFARAAVRIERKIELAMEGQRFFDLRRWGIADTTLNNFVAVEKTRRSFLTAATPFAAKYRLYPIPSLQIELSKVGGVSTLHQNQGW
;
A
#
# COMPACT_ATOMS: atom_id res chain seq x y z
N VAL A 1 3.65 9.09 -2.80
CA VAL A 1 2.32 8.56 -3.21
C VAL A 1 2.42 8.06 -4.64
N ALA A 2 1.93 6.84 -4.96
CA ALA A 2 1.87 6.36 -6.34
C ALA A 2 0.92 7.25 -7.15
N ARG A 3 1.44 7.85 -8.23
CA ARG A 3 0.71 8.74 -9.16
C ARG A 3 0.63 8.04 -10.51
N TYR A 4 -0.50 8.19 -11.22
CA TYR A 4 -0.60 7.75 -12.60
C TYR A 4 0.59 8.33 -13.38
N PRO A 5 1.30 7.57 -14.23
CA PRO A 5 2.50 8.06 -14.89
C PRO A 5 2.28 9.39 -15.62
N GLY A 6 1.11 9.56 -16.25
CA GLY A 6 0.72 10.81 -16.91
C GLY A 6 0.36 11.98 -15.99
N CYS A 7 0.11 11.73 -14.70
CA CYS A 7 -0.23 12.75 -13.70
C CYS A 7 0.86 12.92 -12.63
N LYS A 8 2.10 12.50 -12.92
CA LYS A 8 3.22 12.49 -11.96
C LYS A 8 3.46 13.85 -11.29
N LEU A 9 3.12 14.96 -11.96
CA LEU A 9 3.33 16.32 -11.44
C LEU A 9 2.15 16.88 -10.64
N ASP A 10 0.94 16.29 -10.69
CA ASP A 10 -0.22 16.80 -9.93
C ASP A 10 -0.13 16.40 -8.44
N THR A 11 -0.13 17.38 -7.54
CA THR A 11 0.07 17.23 -6.09
C THR A 11 -1.21 17.34 -5.25
N ARG A 12 -2.36 17.66 -5.87
CA ARG A 12 -3.61 17.89 -5.14
C ARG A 12 -4.16 16.59 -4.53
N MET A 13 -4.61 16.64 -3.27
CA MET A 13 -5.22 15.49 -2.58
C MET A 13 -6.74 15.43 -2.72
N ALA A 14 -7.35 16.60 -2.78
CA ALA A 14 -8.77 16.81 -2.93
C ALA A 14 -8.91 17.97 -3.90
N VAL A 15 -9.90 17.85 -4.76
CA VAL A 15 -10.31 18.93 -5.64
C VAL A 15 -11.54 19.55 -4.97
N PRO A 16 -11.61 20.88 -4.74
CA PRO A 16 -12.79 21.52 -4.17
C PRO A 16 -14.05 21.11 -4.94
N ILE A 17 -15.19 20.91 -4.25
CA ILE A 17 -16.42 20.39 -4.88
C ILE A 17 -16.92 21.25 -6.06
N THR A 18 -16.49 22.52 -6.11
CA THR A 18 -16.81 23.49 -7.16
C THR A 18 -15.74 23.64 -8.24
N ASP A 19 -14.65 22.87 -8.18
CA ASP A 19 -13.57 22.98 -9.16
C ASP A 19 -14.05 22.53 -10.54
N THR A 20 -13.83 23.39 -11.52
CA THR A 20 -14.23 23.20 -12.92
C THR A 20 -13.67 21.93 -13.58
N VAL A 21 -12.64 21.30 -12.98
CA VAL A 21 -12.15 19.99 -13.42
C VAL A 21 -13.05 18.82 -12.97
N ILE A 22 -13.94 19.03 -12.00
CA ILE A 22 -14.93 18.04 -11.56
C ILE A 22 -16.06 17.99 -12.59
N LYS A 23 -15.88 17.12 -13.58
CA LYS A 23 -16.96 16.59 -14.40
C LYS A 23 -17.47 15.35 -13.67
N TRP A 24 -18.45 15.55 -12.78
CA TRP A 24 -19.00 14.54 -11.86
C TRP A 24 -18.97 13.12 -12.46
N ALA A 25 -18.28 12.21 -11.76
CA ALA A 25 -18.27 10.77 -12.01
C ALA A 25 -18.04 10.31 -13.47
N THR A 26 -17.26 11.03 -14.29
CA THR A 26 -16.86 10.52 -15.61
C THR A 26 -15.78 9.45 -15.46
N TYR A 27 -16.20 8.23 -15.11
CA TYR A 27 -15.32 7.07 -15.13
C TYR A 27 -14.93 6.78 -16.58
N ARG A 28 -13.67 7.05 -16.93
CA ARG A 28 -13.11 6.67 -18.24
C ARG A 28 -12.76 5.19 -18.23
N VAL A 29 -13.78 4.34 -18.09
CA VAL A 29 -13.64 2.89 -18.19
C VAL A 29 -13.41 2.54 -19.65
N GLY A 30 -12.26 1.95 -19.94
CA GLY A 30 -11.90 1.58 -21.30
C GLY A 30 -10.60 0.78 -21.33
N THR A 31 -10.37 0.09 -22.44
CA THR A 31 -9.14 -0.64 -22.65
C THR A 31 -7.97 0.31 -22.93
N TYR A 32 -6.77 -0.06 -22.49
CA TYR A 32 -5.55 0.61 -22.92
C TYR A 32 -5.28 0.27 -24.40
N THR A 33 -5.63 1.18 -25.31
CA THR A 33 -5.48 1.00 -26.76
C THR A 33 -4.11 1.39 -27.28
N THR A 34 -3.36 2.21 -26.55
CA THR A 34 -1.99 2.59 -26.90
C THR A 34 -1.02 1.51 -26.44
N PRO A 35 -0.10 1.04 -27.30
CA PRO A 35 0.97 0.13 -26.89
C PRO A 35 1.77 0.68 -25.71
N TRP A 36 2.05 -0.18 -24.74
CA TRP A 36 2.87 0.19 -23.60
C TRP A 36 4.33 0.38 -24.01
N PRO A 37 5.02 1.44 -23.55
CA PRO A 37 6.40 1.70 -23.92
C PRO A 37 7.37 0.64 -23.37
N ASP A 38 7.07 0.10 -22.18
CA ASP A 38 7.83 -0.97 -21.54
C ASP A 38 7.02 -1.69 -20.44
N VAL A 39 7.56 -2.81 -19.93
CA VAL A 39 6.95 -3.64 -18.89
C VAL A 39 6.84 -2.90 -17.55
N THR A 40 7.77 -1.99 -17.24
CA THR A 40 7.77 -1.21 -16.00
C THR A 40 6.62 -0.22 -15.99
N PHE A 41 6.37 0.47 -17.11
CA PHE A 41 5.24 1.36 -17.29
C PHE A 41 3.91 0.61 -17.18
N ALA A 42 3.76 -0.51 -17.91
CA ALA A 42 2.56 -1.33 -17.85
C ALA A 42 2.28 -1.82 -16.42
N ARG A 43 3.32 -2.29 -15.70
CA ARG A 43 3.20 -2.73 -14.31
C ARG A 43 2.81 -1.58 -13.37
N ALA A 44 3.34 -0.38 -13.60
CA ALA A 44 2.97 0.80 -12.81
C ALA A 44 1.51 1.19 -13.03
N ALA A 45 1.03 1.17 -14.28
CA ALA A 45 -0.36 1.45 -14.62
C ALA A 45 -1.31 0.45 -13.93
N VAL A 46 -1.07 -0.86 -14.07
CA VAL A 46 -1.90 -1.90 -13.43
C VAL A 46 -1.92 -1.77 -11.90
N ARG A 47 -0.79 -1.46 -11.26
CA ARG A 47 -0.72 -1.25 -9.80
C ARG A 47 -1.52 -0.04 -9.32
N ILE A 48 -1.75 0.94 -10.20
CA ILE A 48 -2.55 2.12 -9.92
C ILE A 48 -4.03 1.83 -10.12
N GLU A 49 -4.40 1.17 -11.21
CA GLU A 49 -5.78 0.69 -11.42
C GLU A 49 -6.24 -0.15 -10.24
N ARG A 50 -5.46 -1.16 -9.83
CA ARG A 50 -5.79 -1.96 -8.64
C ARG A 50 -5.92 -1.14 -7.35
N LYS A 51 -5.22 -0.01 -7.23
CA LYS A 51 -5.30 0.85 -6.05
C LYS A 51 -6.62 1.61 -6.00
N ILE A 52 -7.08 2.11 -7.15
CA ILE A 52 -8.30 2.93 -7.23
C ILE A 52 -9.54 2.07 -7.31
N GLU A 53 -9.49 0.96 -8.05
CA GLU A 53 -10.61 0.04 -8.23
C GLU A 53 -10.94 -0.68 -6.92
N LEU A 54 -9.91 -1.21 -6.24
CA LEU A 54 -10.08 -2.01 -5.01
C LEU A 54 -9.83 -1.18 -3.74
N ALA A 55 -10.08 0.13 -3.82
CA ALA A 55 -9.86 1.04 -2.71
C ALA A 55 -10.79 0.69 -1.54
N MET A 56 -10.24 0.68 -0.31
CA MET A 56 -10.97 0.34 0.91
C MET A 56 -11.41 -1.13 1.04
N GLU A 57 -11.02 -2.03 0.13
CA GLU A 57 -11.39 -3.45 0.15
C GLU A 57 -10.33 -4.37 0.78
N GLY A 58 -9.40 -3.81 1.57
CA GLY A 58 -8.38 -4.58 2.31
C GLY A 58 -7.23 -5.16 1.46
N GLN A 59 -7.25 -5.02 0.14
CA GLN A 59 -6.24 -5.62 -0.75
C GLN A 59 -4.87 -4.92 -0.71
N ARG A 60 -4.87 -3.61 -0.40
CA ARG A 60 -3.71 -2.75 -0.65
C ARG A 60 -2.44 -3.22 0.07
N PHE A 61 -2.55 -3.62 1.33
CA PHE A 61 -1.38 -4.04 2.11
C PHE A 61 -0.75 -5.31 1.53
N PHE A 62 -1.56 -6.32 1.22
CA PHE A 62 -1.11 -7.60 0.67
C PHE A 62 -0.47 -7.44 -0.72
N ASP A 63 -1.05 -6.56 -1.56
CA ASP A 63 -0.48 -6.22 -2.86
C ASP A 63 0.90 -5.56 -2.71
N LEU A 64 1.06 -4.58 -1.82
CA LEU A 64 2.37 -3.96 -1.56
C LEU A 64 3.41 -4.95 -1.02
N ARG A 65 2.98 -5.88 -0.15
CA ARG A 65 3.83 -6.94 0.40
C ARG A 65 4.32 -7.89 -0.69
N ARG A 66 3.42 -8.45 -1.50
CA ARG A 66 3.81 -9.41 -2.55
C ARG A 66 4.70 -8.77 -3.63
N TRP A 67 4.56 -7.46 -3.82
CA TRP A 67 5.40 -6.70 -4.75
C TRP A 67 6.76 -6.28 -4.17
N GLY A 68 7.01 -6.51 -2.88
CA GLY A 68 8.26 -6.14 -2.22
C GLY A 68 8.46 -4.63 -2.04
N ILE A 69 7.39 -3.83 -2.12
CA ILE A 69 7.46 -2.35 -2.06
C ILE A 69 6.69 -1.76 -0.87
N ALA A 70 6.32 -2.58 0.11
CA ALA A 70 5.59 -2.15 1.31
C ALA A 70 6.36 -1.07 2.08
N ASP A 71 7.62 -1.33 2.42
CA ASP A 71 8.46 -0.44 3.23
C ASP A 71 8.56 0.95 2.59
N THR A 72 8.97 1.02 1.32
CA THR A 72 9.08 2.29 0.59
C THR A 72 7.74 3.00 0.47
N THR A 73 6.66 2.28 0.15
CA THR A 73 5.35 2.91 -0.09
C THR A 73 4.73 3.44 1.20
N LEU A 74 4.78 2.66 2.28
CA LEU A 74 4.20 3.02 3.58
C LEU A 74 5.01 4.11 4.27
N ASN A 75 6.35 4.05 4.23
CA ASN A 75 7.19 5.10 4.80
C ASN A 75 7.01 6.44 4.06
N ASN A 76 6.92 6.41 2.73
CA ASN A 76 6.62 7.60 1.93
C ASN A 76 5.21 8.16 2.21
N PHE A 77 4.24 7.30 2.53
CA PHE A 77 2.90 7.72 2.92
C PHE A 77 2.92 8.39 4.30
N VAL A 78 3.50 7.73 5.31
CA VAL A 78 3.60 8.26 6.68
C VAL A 78 4.39 9.56 6.73
N ALA A 79 5.48 9.69 5.96
CA ALA A 79 6.28 10.92 5.90
C ALA A 79 5.46 12.15 5.48
N VAL A 80 4.46 11.94 4.62
CA VAL A 80 3.55 13.00 4.16
C VAL A 80 2.37 13.16 5.12
N GLU A 81 1.73 12.07 5.53
CA GLU A 81 0.51 12.16 6.34
C GLU A 81 0.75 12.55 7.80
N LYS A 82 1.95 12.32 8.34
CA LYS A 82 2.29 12.78 9.70
C LYS A 82 2.25 14.30 9.87
N THR A 83 2.38 15.06 8.78
CA THR A 83 2.21 16.53 8.82
C THR A 83 0.75 16.97 8.72
N ARG A 84 -0.15 16.04 8.36
CA ARG A 84 -1.59 16.28 8.12
C ARG A 84 -2.47 15.70 9.22
N ARG A 85 -1.99 14.68 9.94
CA ARG A 85 -2.73 13.92 10.95
C ARG A 85 -1.92 13.84 12.24
N SER A 86 -2.40 14.50 13.29
CA SER A 86 -1.70 14.59 14.58
C SER A 86 -1.40 13.24 15.22
N PHE A 87 -2.28 12.25 15.05
CA PHE A 87 -2.07 10.89 15.59
C PHE A 87 -0.92 10.13 14.89
N LEU A 88 -0.45 10.59 13.72
CA LEU A 88 0.68 10.00 13.02
C LEU A 88 2.02 10.64 13.38
N THR A 89 2.05 11.69 14.20
CA THR A 89 3.30 12.38 14.58
C THR A 89 4.33 11.44 15.21
N ALA A 90 3.86 10.49 16.03
CA ALA A 90 4.70 9.48 16.69
C ALA A 90 4.84 8.17 15.88
N ALA A 91 4.39 8.13 14.63
CA ALA A 91 4.46 6.92 13.81
C ALA A 91 5.92 6.53 13.55
N THR A 92 6.25 5.27 13.84
CA THR A 92 7.56 4.71 13.55
C THR A 92 7.65 4.21 12.11
N PRO A 93 8.85 4.17 11.50
CA PRO A 93 9.02 3.63 10.16
C PRO A 93 8.56 2.17 10.08
N PHE A 94 7.89 1.83 8.97
CA PHE A 94 7.60 0.47 8.60
C PHE A 94 8.92 -0.25 8.27
N ALA A 95 9.27 -1.24 9.11
CA ALA A 95 10.45 -2.09 8.99
C ALA A 95 10.10 -3.49 8.45
N ALA A 96 11.13 -4.23 8.01
CA ALA A 96 10.98 -5.54 7.39
C ALA A 96 10.20 -6.56 8.25
N LYS A 97 10.32 -6.50 9.58
CA LYS A 97 9.55 -7.37 10.50
C LYS A 97 8.04 -7.23 10.36
N TYR A 98 7.55 -6.03 10.04
CA TYR A 98 6.10 -5.75 9.91
C TYR A 98 5.48 -6.27 8.62
N ARG A 99 6.26 -6.91 7.73
CA ARG A 99 5.72 -7.59 6.54
C ARG A 99 4.87 -8.82 6.91
N LEU A 100 5.16 -9.44 8.05
CA LEU A 100 4.40 -10.55 8.61
C LEU A 100 3.83 -10.13 9.96
N TYR A 101 2.62 -10.59 10.25
CA TYR A 101 2.07 -10.46 11.59
C TYR A 101 2.83 -11.39 12.55
N PRO A 102 3.00 -11.01 13.82
CA PRO A 102 3.59 -11.91 14.79
C PRO A 102 2.71 -13.14 14.96
N ILE A 103 3.33 -14.30 15.11
CA ILE A 103 2.62 -15.48 15.59
C ILE A 103 2.26 -15.20 17.06
N PRO A 104 0.99 -15.38 17.48
CA PRO A 104 0.61 -15.13 18.87
C PRO A 104 1.44 -15.98 19.83
N SER A 105 2.05 -15.36 20.85
CA SER A 105 2.96 -16.06 21.77
C SER A 105 2.32 -17.26 22.46
N LEU A 106 1.02 -17.18 22.76
CA LEU A 106 0.26 -18.30 23.31
C LEU A 106 0.25 -19.52 22.39
N GLN A 107 0.17 -19.32 21.07
CA GLN A 107 0.20 -20.43 20.10
C GLN A 107 1.58 -21.07 20.05
N ILE A 108 2.66 -20.28 20.17
CA ILE A 108 4.03 -20.81 20.27
C ILE A 108 4.18 -21.65 21.54
N GLU A 109 3.63 -21.20 22.67
CA GLU A 109 3.69 -21.93 23.93
C GLU A 109 2.91 -23.24 23.87
N LEU A 110 1.69 -23.22 23.32
CA LEU A 110 0.84 -24.41 23.14
C LEU A 110 1.40 -25.40 22.11
N SER A 111 2.35 -24.99 21.28
CA SER A 111 2.97 -25.85 20.26
C SER A 111 4.07 -26.77 20.79
N LYS A 112 4.37 -26.75 22.09
CA LYS A 112 5.51 -27.48 22.67
C LYS A 112 5.25 -28.99 22.71
N VAL A 113 6.20 -29.76 22.18
CA VAL A 113 6.25 -31.22 22.29
C VAL A 113 7.57 -31.59 22.93
N GLY A 114 7.54 -32.32 24.05
CA GLY A 114 8.74 -32.63 24.82
C GLY A 114 9.52 -31.40 25.31
N GLY A 115 8.81 -30.29 25.60
CA GLY A 115 9.42 -29.02 26.05
C GLY A 115 9.98 -28.13 24.94
N VAL A 116 9.97 -28.58 23.68
CA VAL A 116 10.48 -27.83 22.52
C VAL A 116 9.32 -27.29 21.69
N SER A 117 9.33 -25.98 21.40
CA SER A 117 8.31 -25.35 20.55
C SER A 117 8.43 -25.82 19.10
N THR A 118 7.30 -26.24 18.51
CA THR A 118 7.23 -26.62 17.09
C THR A 118 6.87 -25.45 16.18
N LEU A 119 6.19 -24.42 16.71
CA LEU A 119 6.02 -23.15 16.04
C LEU A 119 7.16 -22.20 16.41
N HIS A 120 7.77 -21.59 15.40
CA HIS A 120 8.82 -20.58 15.57
C HIS A 120 8.33 -19.23 15.10
N GLN A 121 8.70 -18.18 15.84
CA GLN A 121 8.30 -16.81 15.53
C GLN A 121 8.86 -16.36 14.16
N ASN A 122 8.11 -15.47 13.50
CA ASN A 122 8.57 -14.76 12.31
C ASN A 122 9.80 -13.89 12.63
N GLN A 123 10.74 -13.81 11.70
CA GLN A 123 11.99 -13.08 11.91
C GLN A 123 11.76 -11.63 12.35
N GLY A 124 12.36 -11.25 13.49
CA GLY A 124 12.33 -9.91 14.05
C GLY A 124 11.14 -9.60 14.98
N TRP A 125 10.29 -10.59 15.25
CA TRP A 125 9.24 -10.54 16.28
C TRP A 125 9.63 -11.28 17.55
#